data_AF-A0A9E7UD13-F1
#
_entry.id   AF-A0A9E7UD13-F1
#
_cell.length_a   1.000
_cell.length_b   1.000
_cell.length_c   1.000
_cell.angle_alpha   90.00
_cell.angle_beta   90.00
_cell.angle_gamma   90.00
#
_symmetry.space_group_name_H-M   'P 1'
#
loop_
_entity.id
_entity.type
_entity.pdbx_description
1 polymer ?
#
loop_
_entity_poly.entity_id
_entity_poly.type
_entity_poly.pdbx_seq_one_letter_code
_entity_poly.pdbx_strand_id
1 'polypeptide(L)'
;MASDFPEGADATRDGLELPIAPVDRIARLDIDDRYRVSMDARVALAAVLEAYADRVAAAAAVLARHAARRTVKAEDVETYYELQRYF
;
A
#
# COMPACT_ATOMS: atom_id res chain seq x y z
N MET A 1 11.41 -18.92 4.35
CA MET A 1 9.99 -18.66 4.00
C MET A 1 9.74 -17.15 4.01
N ALA A 2 10.47 -16.38 3.21
CA ALA A 2 10.30 -14.93 3.05
C ALA A 2 10.21 -14.54 1.56
N SER A 3 10.10 -15.55 0.68
CA SER A 3 10.31 -15.43 -0.77
C SER A 3 9.02 -15.21 -1.57
N ASP A 4 7.86 -15.16 -0.91
CA ASP A 4 6.56 -15.00 -1.58
C ASP A 4 5.98 -13.58 -1.47
N PHE A 5 6.72 -12.64 -0.88
CA PHE A 5 6.29 -11.24 -0.77
C PHE A 5 6.91 -10.41 -1.89
N PRO A 6 6.12 -9.58 -2.59
CA PRO A 6 6.61 -8.75 -3.70
C PRO A 6 7.71 -7.79 -3.23
N GLU A 7 8.57 -7.38 -4.17
CA GLU A 7 9.73 -6.52 -3.94
C GLU A 7 9.36 -5.28 -3.09
N GLY A 8 9.98 -5.17 -1.90
CA GLY A 8 9.66 -4.18 -0.86
C GLY A 8 9.75 -4.70 0.59
N ALA A 9 9.93 -6.00 0.80
CA ALA A 9 9.95 -6.63 2.12
C ALA A 9 11.21 -6.38 2.99
N ASP A 10 12.24 -5.72 2.44
CA ASP A 10 13.47 -5.40 3.16
C ASP A 10 13.38 -4.08 3.97
N ALA A 11 12.17 -3.54 4.16
CA ALA A 11 11.97 -2.38 5.01
C ALA A 11 12.22 -2.73 6.48
N THR A 12 13.31 -2.20 7.04
CA THR A 12 13.52 -2.19 8.50
C THR A 12 12.41 -1.37 9.16
N ARG A 13 11.99 -1.79 10.36
CA ARG A 13 10.90 -1.18 11.14
C ARG A 13 11.02 0.35 11.29
N ASP A 14 12.24 0.88 11.26
CA ASP A 14 12.55 2.30 11.44
C ASP A 14 12.43 3.13 10.15
N GLY A 15 12.23 2.49 9.00
CA GLY A 15 12.06 3.14 7.69
C GLY A 15 10.60 3.23 7.21
N LEU A 16 9.64 2.81 8.04
CA LEU A 16 8.21 2.81 7.71
C LEU A 16 7.54 4.10 8.21
N GLU A 17 6.70 4.68 7.36
CA GLU A 17 5.89 5.86 7.67
C GLU A 17 4.54 5.48 8.32
N LEU A 18 3.98 4.33 7.96
CA LEU A 18 2.73 3.81 8.52
C LEU A 18 2.97 3.27 9.94
N PRO A 19 2.19 3.75 10.93
CA PRO A 19 2.30 3.22 12.27
C PRO A 19 1.82 1.77 12.33
N ILE A 20 2.62 0.90 12.95
CA ILE A 20 2.35 -0.55 13.03
C ILE A 20 1.01 -0.87 13.73
N ALA A 21 0.64 -0.14 14.78
CA ALA A 21 -0.58 -0.44 15.55
C ALA A 21 -1.87 -0.26 14.74
N PRO A 22 -2.08 0.83 13.99
CA PRO A 22 -3.14 0.92 12.97
C PRO A 22 -3.13 -0.23 11.96
N VAL A 23 -1.96 -0.61 11.43
CA VAL A 23 -1.85 -1.71 10.46
C VAL A 23 -2.29 -3.04 11.08
N ASP A 24 -1.89 -3.32 12.32
CA ASP A 24 -2.34 -4.48 13.10
C ASP A 24 -3.86 -4.51 13.29
N ARG A 25 -4.47 -3.35 13.58
CA ARG A 25 -5.94 -3.25 13.71
C ARG A 25 -6.64 -3.57 12.40
N ILE A 26 -6.15 -3.05 11.27
CA ILE A 26 -6.71 -3.34 9.94
C ILE A 26 -6.57 -4.83 9.62
N ALA A 27 -5.40 -5.40 9.87
CA ALA A 27 -5.12 -6.82 9.61
C ALA A 27 -6.05 -7.79 10.36
N ARG A 28 -6.70 -7.33 11.43
CA ARG A 28 -7.58 -8.13 12.30
C ARG A 28 -9.07 -7.95 12.03
N LEU A 29 -9.46 -7.06 11.12
CA LEU A 29 -10.88 -6.77 10.90
C LEU A 29 -11.67 -7.98 10.39
N ASP A 30 -11.08 -8.75 9.47
CA ASP A 30 -11.79 -9.81 8.74
C ASP A 30 -11.24 -11.23 9.00
N ILE A 31 -10.22 -11.37 9.85
CA ILE A 31 -9.69 -12.69 10.23
C ILE A 31 -10.30 -13.13 11.57
N ASP A 32 -10.56 -14.43 11.70
CA ASP A 32 -11.05 -15.03 12.94
C ASP A 32 -10.10 -14.73 14.12
N ASP A 33 -10.66 -14.36 15.27
CA ASP A 33 -9.94 -13.99 16.50
C ASP A 33 -8.95 -15.06 17.01
N ARG A 34 -9.10 -16.32 16.57
CA ARG A 34 -8.14 -17.39 16.85
C ARG A 34 -6.75 -17.13 16.24
N TYR A 35 -6.67 -16.31 15.19
CA TYR A 35 -5.42 -16.00 14.50
C TYR A 35 -4.66 -14.86 15.17
N ARG A 36 -3.34 -15.03 15.23
CA ARG A 36 -2.42 -14.02 15.74
C ARG A 36 -1.55 -13.50 14.61
N VAL A 37 -1.43 -12.18 14.52
CA VAL A 37 -0.50 -11.52 13.60
C VAL A 37 0.82 -11.28 14.35
N SER A 38 1.91 -11.86 13.87
CA SER A 38 3.23 -11.70 14.46
C SER A 38 3.74 -10.26 14.30
N MET A 39 4.80 -9.89 15.01
CA MET A 39 5.41 -8.57 14.83
C MET A 39 5.93 -8.38 13.39
N ASP A 40 6.69 -9.34 12.90
CA ASP A 40 7.30 -9.27 11.56
C ASP A 40 6.24 -9.24 10.45
N ALA A 41 5.14 -9.97 10.60
CA ALA A 41 4.02 -9.91 9.66
C ALA A 41 3.39 -8.51 9.60
N ARG A 42 3.31 -7.80 10.73
CA ARG A 42 2.79 -6.42 10.77
C ARG A 42 3.74 -5.43 10.10
N VAL A 43 5.06 -5.61 10.26
CA VAL A 43 6.08 -4.80 9.56
C VAL A 43 6.00 -5.04 8.05
N ALA A 44 5.96 -6.30 7.63
CA ALA A 44 5.86 -6.66 6.22
C ALA A 44 4.58 -6.11 5.59
N LEU A 45 3.44 -6.20 6.30
CA LEU A 45 2.18 -5.63 5.82
C LEU A 45 2.25 -4.11 5.67
N ALA A 46 2.84 -3.40 6.63
CA ALA A 46 3.02 -1.95 6.55
C ALA A 46 3.88 -1.56 5.33
N ALA A 47 4.99 -2.27 5.10
CA ALA A 47 5.84 -2.05 3.94
C ALA A 47 5.09 -2.24 2.61
N VAL A 48 4.27 -3.29 2.52
CA VAL A 48 3.44 -3.55 1.32
C VAL A 48 2.40 -2.45 1.11
N LEU A 49 1.75 -1.97 2.18
CA LEU A 49 0.77 -0.90 2.09
C LEU A 49 1.38 0.44 1.66
N GLU A 50 2.58 0.77 2.14
CA GLU A 50 3.34 1.96 1.72
C GLU A 50 3.74 1.87 0.25
N ALA A 51 4.39 0.76 -0.15
CA ALA A 51 4.78 0.55 -1.53
C ALA A 51 3.57 0.57 -2.49
N TYR A 52 2.42 0.10 -2.03
CA TYR A 52 1.16 0.22 -2.77
C TYR A 52 0.70 1.67 -2.90
N ALA A 53 0.68 2.43 -1.80
CA ALA A 53 0.31 3.83 -1.80
C ALA A 53 1.21 4.67 -2.72
N ASP A 54 2.53 4.45 -2.67
CA ASP A 54 3.51 5.13 -3.53
C ASP A 54 3.26 4.85 -5.01
N ARG A 55 3.02 3.58 -5.37
CA ARG A 55 2.74 3.19 -6.75
C ARG A 55 1.49 3.87 -7.29
N VAL A 56 0.41 3.84 -6.50
CA VAL A 56 -0.87 4.46 -6.86
C VAL A 56 -0.72 5.98 -6.97
N ALA A 57 -0.04 6.61 -6.01
CA ALA A 57 0.20 8.06 -6.01
C ALA A 57 1.06 8.49 -7.22
N ALA A 58 2.10 7.73 -7.56
CA ALA A 58 2.94 8.01 -8.72
C ALA A 58 2.15 7.91 -10.03
N ALA A 59 1.31 6.89 -10.19
CA ALA A 59 0.46 6.73 -11.37
C ALA A 59 -0.60 7.86 -11.46
N ALA A 60 -1.27 8.17 -10.35
CA ALA A 60 -2.25 9.26 -10.30
C ALA A 60 -1.61 10.63 -10.60
N ALA A 61 -0.36 10.86 -10.17
CA ALA A 61 0.39 12.08 -10.52
C ALA A 61 0.67 12.19 -12.03
N VAL A 62 0.89 11.07 -12.72
CA VAL A 62 1.01 11.05 -14.19
C VAL A 62 -0.30 11.50 -14.84
N LEU A 63 -1.45 11.00 -14.37
CA LEU A 63 -2.77 11.38 -14.87
C LEU A 63 -3.08 12.87 -14.62
N ALA A 64 -2.82 13.35 -13.40
CA ALA A 64 -2.98 14.76 -13.05
C ALA A 64 -2.15 15.68 -13.95
N ARG A 65 -0.90 15.28 -14.25
CA ARG A 65 0.00 16.01 -15.14
C ARG A 65 -0.53 16.07 -16.58
N HIS A 66 -1.07 14.98 -17.11
CA HIS A 66 -1.69 14.96 -18.45
C HIS A 66 -2.94 15.86 -18.52
N ALA A 67 -3.65 16.01 -17.41
CA ALA A 67 -4.75 16.96 -17.27
C ALA A 67 -4.31 18.40 -16.97
N ALA A 68 -3.01 18.72 -17.09
CA ALA A 68 -2.41 20.03 -16.79
C ALA A 68 -2.70 20.55 -15.36
N ARG A 69 -2.87 19.64 -14.40
CA ARG A 69 -3.07 19.96 -12.97
C ARG A 69 -1.80 19.67 -12.16
N ARG A 70 -1.66 20.37 -11.03
CA ARG A 70 -0.57 20.16 -10.05
C ARG A 70 -1.01 19.43 -8.78
N THR A 71 -2.31 19.18 -8.65
CA THR A 71 -2.91 18.49 -7.50
C THR A 71 -3.51 17.18 -8.01
N VAL A 72 -3.08 16.07 -7.41
CA VAL A 72 -3.71 14.76 -7.56
C VAL A 72 -5.08 14.80 -6.91
N LYS A 73 -6.10 14.36 -7.64
CA LYS A 73 -7.46 14.27 -7.14
C LYS A 73 -7.94 12.82 -7.06
N ALA A 74 -9.08 12.62 -6.42
CA ALA A 74 -9.72 11.31 -6.33
C ALA A 74 -9.95 10.70 -7.73
N GLU A 75 -10.36 11.51 -8.70
CA GLU A 75 -10.63 11.03 -10.06
C GLU A 75 -9.37 10.47 -10.73
N ASP A 76 -8.17 10.97 -10.40
CA ASP A 76 -6.91 10.43 -10.94
C ASP A 76 -6.61 9.03 -10.38
N VAL A 77 -6.92 8.80 -9.09
CA VAL A 77 -6.77 7.50 -8.44
C VAL A 77 -7.78 6.50 -8.98
N GLU A 78 -9.04 6.90 -9.12
CA GLU A 78 -10.10 6.08 -9.71
C GLU A 78 -9.78 5.70 -11.16
N THR A 79 -9.37 6.69 -11.96
CA THR A 79 -8.97 6.48 -13.37
C THR A 79 -7.80 5.50 -13.49
N TYR A 80 -6.83 5.53 -12.57
CA TYR A 80 -5.74 4.55 -12.58
C TYR A 80 -6.27 3.10 -12.51
N TYR A 81 -7.23 2.81 -11.62
CA TYR A 81 -7.81 1.46 -11.54
C TYR A 81 -8.72 1.12 -12.72
N GLU A 82 -9.45 2.11 -13.26
CA GLU A 82 -10.24 1.90 -14.47
C GLU A 82 -9.37 1.56 -15.68
N LEU A 83 -8.18 2.15 -15.78
CA LEU A 83 -7.22 1.89 -16.85
C LEU A 83 -6.43 0.60 -16.62
N GLN A 84 -6.13 0.25 -15.36
CA GLN A 84 -5.39 -0.97 -15.01
C GLN A 84 -6.06 -2.23 -15.56
N ARG A 85 -7.39 -2.27 -15.69
CA ARG A 85 -8.10 -3.44 -16.24
C ARG A 85 -7.80 -3.74 -17.73
N TYR A 86 -7.14 -2.81 -18.43
CA TYR A 86 -6.86 -2.91 -19.86
C TYR A 86 -5.42 -3.31 -20.18
N PHE A 87 -4.56 -3.47 -19.16
CA PHE A 87 -3.14 -3.80 -19.29
C PHE A 87 -2.75 -4.91 -18.32
#